data_AF-A0A965VI85-F1
#
_entry.id   AF-A0A965VI85-F1
#
_cell.length_a   1.000
_cell.length_b   1.000
_cell.length_c   1.000
_cell.angle_alpha   90.00
_cell.angle_beta   90.00
_cell.angle_gamma   90.00
#
_symmetry.space_group_name_H-M   'P 1'
#
loop_
_entity.id
_entity.type
_entity.pdbx_description
1 polymer ?
#
loop_
_entity_poly.entity_id
_entity_poly.type
_entity_poly.pdbx_seq_one_letter_code
_entity_poly.pdbx_strand_id
1 'polypeptide(L)' 'AGSGIKGFDAFFEFAQAQSPLGNASAESCADFCVALFSDLTRMVTMQNLYHDGGYSSTGVSQQQLDLIQHT' A
#
# COMPACT_ATOMS: atom_id res chain seq x y z
N ALA A 1 0.02 -2.77 13.76
CA ALA A 1 0.96 -3.91 13.62
C ALA A 1 2.37 -3.35 13.51
N GLY A 2 3.41 -4.03 14.03
CA GLY A 2 4.82 -3.65 13.76
C GLY A 2 5.67 -3.17 14.95
N SER A 3 5.10 -2.94 16.14
CA SER A 3 5.80 -2.38 17.31
C SER A 3 6.97 -3.22 17.86
N GLY A 4 7.14 -4.46 17.40
CA GLY A 4 8.21 -5.37 17.84
C GLY A 4 9.31 -5.62 16.81
N ILE A 5 9.23 -5.02 15.61
CA ILE A 5 10.16 -5.29 14.51
C ILE A 5 11.10 -4.09 14.36
N LYS A 6 12.39 -4.32 14.65
CA LYS A 6 13.42 -3.28 14.52
C LYS A 6 13.47 -2.77 13.08
N GLY A 7 13.34 -1.45 12.91
CA GLY A 7 13.38 -0.79 11.61
C GLY A 7 12.08 -0.81 10.81
N PHE A 8 10.98 -1.32 11.39
CA PHE A 8 9.66 -1.33 10.73
C PHE A 8 9.19 0.06 10.33
N ASP A 9 9.39 1.05 11.20
CA ASP A 9 8.96 2.43 10.94
C ASP A 9 9.62 3.00 9.68
N ALA A 10 10.90 2.70 9.44
CA ALA A 10 11.59 3.16 8.22
C ALA A 10 11.00 2.54 6.95
N PHE A 11 10.65 1.25 6.98
CA PHE A 11 9.98 0.59 5.85
C PHE A 11 8.56 1.12 5.65
N PHE A 12 7.84 1.39 6.75
CA PHE A 12 6.49 1.91 6.71
C PHE A 12 6.45 3.33 6.11
N GLU A 13 7.36 4.21 6.53
CA GLU A 13 7.52 5.56 5.96
C GLU A 13 7.97 5.53 4.49
N PHE A 14 8.88 4.60 4.14
CA PHE A 14 9.28 4.42 2.74
C PHE A 14 8.10 4.04 1.84
N ALA A 15 7.27 3.09 2.29
CA ALA A 15 6.06 2.69 1.58
C ALA A 15 5.03 3.82 1.53
N GLN A 16 4.91 4.59 2.61
CA GLN A 16 4.03 5.77 2.68
C GLN A 16 4.41 6.81 1.63
N ALA A 17 5.71 7.11 1.49
CA ALA A 17 6.20 8.09 0.52
C ALA A 17 6.10 7.60 -0.92
N GLN A 18 6.24 6.29 -1.16
CA GLN A 18 6.16 5.72 -2.51
C GLN A 18 4.72 5.70 -3.03
N SER A 19 3.76 5.41 -2.17
CA SER A 19 2.36 5.20 -2.53
C SER A 19 1.67 6.54 -2.80
N PRO A 20 1.17 6.82 -4.02
CA PRO A 20 0.50 8.10 -4.31
C PRO A 20 -0.69 8.42 -3.40
N LEU A 21 -1.37 7.39 -2.88
CA LEU A 21 -2.49 7.53 -1.94
C LEU A 21 -2.09 7.23 -0.48
N GLY A 22 -0.80 7.04 -0.20
CA GLY A 22 -0.30 6.57 1.09
C GLY A 22 -0.60 5.08 1.36
N ASN A 23 -0.13 4.58 2.50
CA ASN A 23 -0.36 3.19 2.90
C ASN A 23 -1.84 2.93 3.19
N ALA A 24 -2.35 1.81 2.70
CA ALA A 24 -3.70 1.36 3.03
C ALA A 24 -3.82 1.02 4.53
N SER A 25 -4.89 1.51 5.16
CA SER A 25 -5.21 1.17 6.55
C SER A 25 -5.80 -0.25 6.66
N ALA A 26 -5.83 -0.79 7.88
CA ALA A 26 -6.51 -2.07 8.13
C ALA A 26 -8.00 -2.00 7.81
N GLU A 27 -8.65 -0.86 8.06
CA GLU A 27 -10.06 -0.63 7.76
C GLU A 27 -10.32 -0.60 6.25
N SER A 28 -9.51 0.12 5.47
CA SER A 28 -9.70 0.14 4.02
C SER A 28 -9.43 -1.22 3.37
N CYS A 29 -8.54 -2.02 3.96
CA CYS A 29 -8.35 -3.42 3.54
C CYS A 29 -9.58 -4.27 3.84
N ALA A 30 -10.29 -4.03 4.95
CA ALA A 30 -11.55 -4.70 5.26
C ALA A 30 -12.64 -4.32 4.24
N ASP A 31 -12.76 -3.05 3.88
CA ASP A 31 -13.70 -2.59 2.84
C ASP A 31 -13.39 -3.22 1.48
N PHE A 32 -12.11 -3.33 1.13
CA PHE A 32 -11.68 -4.02 -0.08
C PHE A 32 -12.09 -5.50 -0.08
N CYS A 33 -11.93 -6.21 1.05
CA CYS A 33 -12.40 -7.58 1.19
C CYS A 33 -13.92 -7.70 1.05
N VAL A 34 -14.69 -6.76 1.60
CA VAL A 34 -16.15 -6.73 1.43
C VAL A 34 -16.52 -6.60 -0.04
N ALA A 35 -15.83 -5.73 -0.79
CA ALA A 35 -16.04 -5.62 -2.24
C ALA A 35 -15.73 -6.94 -2.96
N LEU A 36 -14.67 -7.66 -2.58
CA LEU A 36 -14.31 -8.95 -3.17
C LEU A 36 -15.31 -10.08 -2.87
N PHE A 37 -16.01 -10.02 -1.74
CA PHE A 37 -17.08 -10.97 -1.40
C PHE A 37 -18.42 -10.64 -2.05
N SER A 38 -18.56 -9.46 -2.66
CA SER A 38 -19.80 -9.04 -3.28
C SER A 38 -20.07 -9.77 -4.61
N ASP A 39 -21.32 -9.69 -5.08
CA ASP A 39 -21.69 -10.24 -6.39
C ASP A 39 -21.00 -9.54 -7.56
N LEU A 40 -20.43 -8.35 -7.36
CA LEU A 40 -19.75 -7.56 -8.40
C LEU A 40 -18.44 -8.19 -8.86
N THR A 41 -17.85 -9.08 -8.07
CA THR A 41 -16.53 -9.68 -8.31
C THR A 41 -16.60 -11.18 -8.61
N ARG A 42 -17.79 -11.73 -8.93
CA ARG A 42 -17.99 -13.19 -9.19
C ARG A 42 -17.05 -13.79 -10.24
N MET A 43 -16.58 -12.98 -11.21
CA MET A 43 -15.69 -13.43 -12.28
C MET A 43 -14.22 -13.05 -12.06
N VAL A 44 -13.87 -12.48 -10.91
CA VAL A 44 -12.49 -12.14 -10.55
C VAL A 44 -11.91 -13.30 -9.75
N THR A 45 -11.05 -14.11 -10.38
CA THR A 45 -10.42 -15.28 -9.77
C THR A 45 -8.95 -15.40 -10.18
N MET A 46 -8.15 -16.07 -9.36
CA MET A 46 -6.70 -16.30 -9.58
C MET A 46 -5.88 -15.00 -9.78
N GLN A 47 -6.38 -13.86 -9.28
CA GLN A 47 -5.70 -12.57 -9.39
C GLN A 47 -4.90 -12.29 -8.12
N ASN A 48 -3.73 -11.67 -8.28
CA ASN A 48 -3.05 -10.97 -7.19
C ASN A 48 -3.46 -9.49 -7.25
N LEU A 49 -4.38 -9.08 -6.38
CA LEU A 49 -4.93 -7.72 -6.38
C LEU A 49 -4.22 -6.87 -5.32
N TYR A 50 -3.52 -5.84 -5.77
CA TYR A 50 -2.84 -4.91 -4.87
C TYR A 50 -3.81 -3.85 -4.33
N HIS A 51 -3.92 -3.76 -3.01
CA HIS A 51 -4.61 -2.69 -2.28
C HIS A 51 -3.62 -1.98 -1.37
N ASP A 52 -2.79 -1.13 -1.97
CA ASP A 52 -1.56 -0.60 -1.37
C ASP A 52 -1.35 0.88 -1.65
N GLY A 53 -2.41 1.59 -2.03
CA GLY A 53 -2.34 3.02 -2.36
C GLY A 53 -1.50 3.35 -3.59
N GLY A 54 -1.22 2.36 -4.45
CA GLY A 54 -0.46 2.51 -5.69
C GLY A 54 1.03 2.18 -5.55
N TYR A 55 1.46 1.65 -4.40
CA TYR A 55 2.85 1.25 -4.14
C TYR A 55 3.41 0.35 -5.25
N SER A 56 2.74 -0.76 -5.54
CA SER A 56 3.25 -1.79 -6.47
C SER A 56 3.34 -1.34 -7.92
N SER A 57 2.68 -0.24 -8.29
CA SER A 57 2.73 0.35 -9.63
C SER A 57 3.62 1.60 -9.72
N THR A 58 4.15 2.06 -8.59
CA THR A 58 5.01 3.24 -8.53
C THR A 58 6.47 2.78 -8.53
N GLY A 59 7.26 3.30 -9.47
CA GLY A 59 8.70 3.03 -9.56
C GLY A 59 9.51 3.88 -8.59
N VAL A 60 9.39 5.21 -8.68
CA VAL A 60 9.92 6.18 -7.71
C VAL A 60 8.95 7.35 -7.67
N SER A 61 8.44 7.70 -6.49
CA SER A 61 7.58 8.87 -6.33
C SER A 61 8.41 10.16 -6.23
N GLN A 62 7.80 11.32 -6.54
CA GLN A 62 8.47 12.61 -6.34
C GLN A 62 8.86 12.81 -4.87
N GLN A 63 7.99 12.41 -3.94
CA GLN A 63 8.27 12.50 -2.51
C GLN A 63 9.49 11.66 -2.11
N GLN A 64 9.68 10.48 -2.71
CA GLN A 64 10.89 9.69 -2.49
C GLN A 64 12.14 10.36 -3.09
N LEU A 65 12.04 10.94 -4.29
CA LEU A 65 13.17 11.68 -4.88
C LEU A 65 13.60 12.83 -3.97
N ASP A 66 12.64 13.60 -3.44
CA ASP A 66 12.92 14.73 -2.56
C ASP A 66 13.57 14.27 -1.24
N LEU A 67 13.11 13.15 -0.67
CA LEU A 67 13.71 12.55 0.52
C LEU A 67 15.17 12.14 0.30
N ILE A 68 15.52 11.64 -0.88
CA ILE A 68 16.87 11.18 -1.22
C ILE A 68 17.78 12.36 -1.62
N GLN A 69 17.23 13.40 -2.27
CA GLN A 69 17.99 14.58 -2.71
C GLN A 69 18.39 15.53 -1.58
N HIS A 70 17.71 15.44 -0.42
CA HIS A 70 18.00 16.25 0.76
C HIS A 70 18.76 15.52 1.87
N THR A 71 19.24 14.30 1.61
CA THR A 71 20.25 13.57 2.42
C THR A 71 21.63 13.68 1.81
#